data_AF-A0A7W0PLH8-F1
#
_entry.id   AF-A0A7W0PLH8-F1
#
_cell.length_a   1.000
_cell.length_b   1.000
_cell.length_c   1.000
_cell.angle_alpha   90.00
_cell.angle_beta   90.00
_cell.angle_gamma   90.00
#
_symmetry.space_group_name_H-M   'P 1'
#
loop_
_entity.id
_entity.type
_entity.pdbx_description
1 polymer ?
#
loop_
_entity_poly.entity_id
_entity_poly.type
_entity_poly.pdbx_seq_one_letter_code
_entity_poly.pdbx_strand_id
1 'polypeptide(L)'
;AGDPERRSTALAYAIGITVVQGWWSLNLFVPIEWTGAVYLIGVAAELTIPVIAERKTVTPWHPHHITERFGLFTLIVLGESILASSNAIIEGFEVGDQTFAMLRLAISGFAIVAAMWWLYFAYPQRGHLRSFRLTFRWSYSHYFIFASAAAVSAGIEVAVDYNTEHTSLSAAKAAAALCVPMAIFIMAVWFPMIRPNADRIVNIATPAVAGLTLLSVFLPYSLQLAALLMVGLVVLITVRTGGALDLVPRHDQ
;
A
#
# COMPACT_ATOMS: atom_id res chain seq x y z
N ALA A 1 -22.49 27.21 5.68
CA ALA A 1 -23.25 28.00 6.67
C ALA A 1 -23.13 27.47 8.11
N GLY A 2 -22.34 26.41 8.40
CA GLY A 2 -22.33 25.77 9.74
C GLY A 2 -21.17 26.09 10.69
N ASP A 3 -20.04 26.64 10.21
CA ASP A 3 -18.90 27.03 11.06
C ASP A 3 -18.16 28.23 10.40
N PRO A 4 -18.48 29.48 10.81
CA PRO A 4 -17.86 30.68 10.24
C PRO A 4 -16.35 30.77 10.50
N GLU A 5 -15.90 30.24 11.64
CA GLU A 5 -14.51 30.31 12.11
C GLU A 5 -13.58 29.50 11.19
N ARG A 6 -14.06 28.36 10.69
CA ARG A 6 -13.29 27.45 9.82
C ARG A 6 -13.55 27.66 8.33
N ARG A 7 -14.42 28.61 7.95
CA ARG A 7 -14.74 28.89 6.53
C ARG A 7 -13.51 29.22 5.71
N SER A 8 -12.58 29.99 6.28
CA SER A 8 -11.34 30.39 5.60
C SER A 8 -10.43 29.19 5.34
N THR A 9 -10.22 28.33 6.34
CA THR A 9 -9.50 27.05 6.21
C THR A 9 -10.14 26.13 5.17
N ALA A 10 -11.47 25.97 5.22
CA ALA A 10 -12.19 25.11 4.27
C ALA A 10 -12.07 25.60 2.81
N LEU A 11 -12.17 26.91 2.58
CA LEU A 11 -11.97 27.49 1.25
C LEU A 11 -10.51 27.36 0.77
N ALA A 12 -9.54 27.53 1.67
CA ALA A 12 -8.13 27.33 1.34
C ALA A 12 -7.85 25.88 0.93
N TYR A 13 -8.43 24.90 1.62
CA TYR A 13 -8.39 23.50 1.20
C TYR A 13 -9.06 23.29 -0.16
N ALA A 14 -10.30 23.76 -0.34
CA ALA A 14 -11.04 23.56 -1.58
C ALA A 14 -10.31 24.15 -2.80
N ILE A 15 -9.83 25.39 -2.68
CA ILE A 15 -9.08 26.07 -3.76
C ILE A 15 -7.74 25.37 -3.98
N GLY A 16 -6.97 25.12 -2.92
CA GLY A 16 -5.66 24.50 -3.01
C GLY A 16 -5.73 23.13 -3.69
N ILE A 17 -6.66 22.27 -3.25
CA ILE A 17 -6.88 20.96 -3.85
C ILE A 17 -7.30 21.12 -5.31
N THR A 18 -8.27 21.97 -5.62
CA THR A 18 -8.74 22.17 -7.02
C THR A 18 -7.60 22.60 -7.95
N VAL A 19 -6.75 23.52 -7.50
CA VAL A 19 -5.59 23.99 -8.28
C VAL A 19 -4.60 22.85 -8.53
N VAL A 20 -4.28 22.05 -7.51
CA VAL A 20 -3.34 20.93 -7.67
C VAL A 20 -3.94 19.78 -8.49
N GLN A 21 -5.24 19.52 -8.40
CA GLN A 21 -5.92 18.57 -9.31
C GLN A 21 -5.89 19.06 -10.77
N GLY A 22 -6.02 20.37 -10.99
CA GLY A 22 -5.79 21.00 -12.29
C GLY A 22 -4.35 20.79 -12.78
N TRP A 23 -3.35 20.95 -11.89
CA TRP A 23 -1.95 20.66 -12.19
C TRP A 23 -1.73 19.20 -12.62
N TRP A 24 -2.32 18.24 -11.91
CA TRP A 24 -2.24 16.82 -12.26
C TRP A 24 -2.81 16.55 -13.66
N SER A 25 -3.93 17.19 -14.00
CA SER A 25 -4.54 17.08 -15.33
C SER A 25 -3.65 17.68 -16.42
N LEU A 26 -2.99 18.81 -16.14
CA LEU A 26 -2.09 19.47 -17.09
C LEU A 26 -0.77 18.71 -17.30
N ASN A 27 -0.39 17.83 -16.38
CA ASN A 27 0.81 16.99 -16.50
C ASN A 27 0.75 16.09 -17.76
N LEU A 28 -0.44 15.76 -18.26
CA LEU A 28 -0.62 15.01 -19.52
C LEU A 28 0.06 15.67 -20.74
N PHE A 29 0.27 16.99 -20.70
CA PHE A 29 0.91 17.73 -21.79
C PHE A 29 2.41 17.97 -21.58
N VAL A 30 2.97 17.47 -20.47
CA VAL A 30 4.37 17.67 -20.12
C VAL A 30 5.23 16.62 -20.83
N PRO A 31 6.32 17.04 -21.52
CA PRO A 31 7.26 16.10 -22.13
C PRO A 31 7.86 15.12 -21.12
N ILE A 32 8.13 13.89 -21.56
CA ILE A 32 8.51 12.78 -20.68
C ILE A 32 9.77 13.05 -19.85
N GLU A 33 10.71 13.82 -20.42
CA GLU A 33 11.95 14.24 -19.75
C GLU A 33 11.70 15.12 -18.51
N TRP A 34 10.57 15.85 -18.46
CA TRP A 34 10.21 16.73 -17.37
C TRP A 34 9.19 16.11 -16.40
N THR A 35 8.54 15.00 -16.78
CA THR A 35 7.47 14.38 -15.99
C THR A 35 7.90 14.10 -14.55
N GLY A 36 9.13 13.62 -14.34
CA GLY A 36 9.66 13.38 -12.99
C GLY A 36 9.73 14.65 -12.12
N ALA A 37 10.27 15.74 -12.66
CA ALA A 37 10.37 17.01 -11.94
C ALA A 37 8.99 17.64 -11.67
N VAL A 38 8.12 17.66 -12.69
CA VAL A 38 6.75 18.19 -12.58
C VAL A 38 5.91 17.37 -11.61
N TYR A 39 6.08 16.04 -11.60
CA TYR A 39 5.45 15.16 -10.64
C TYR A 39 5.88 15.50 -9.21
N LEU A 40 7.19 15.65 -8.95
CA LEU A 40 7.70 16.01 -7.63
C LEU A 40 7.20 17.39 -7.16
N ILE A 41 7.08 18.35 -8.08
CA ILE A 41 6.49 19.66 -7.80
C ILE A 41 5.01 19.52 -7.41
N GLY A 42 4.25 18.69 -8.14
CA GLY A 42 2.84 18.40 -7.83
C GLY A 42 2.66 17.77 -6.46
N VAL A 43 3.49 16.78 -6.11
CA VAL A 43 3.50 16.16 -4.78
C VAL A 43 3.82 17.20 -3.70
N ALA A 44 4.86 18.02 -3.89
CA ALA A 44 5.22 19.05 -2.94
C ALA A 44 4.11 20.08 -2.75
N ALA A 45 3.42 20.47 -3.83
CA ALA A 45 2.28 21.37 -3.78
C ALA A 45 1.13 20.76 -2.95
N GLU A 46 0.78 19.50 -3.20
CA GLU A 46 -0.29 18.78 -2.46
C GLU A 46 0.00 18.74 -0.95
N LEU A 47 1.24 18.38 -0.58
CA LEU A 47 1.67 18.32 0.83
C LEU A 47 1.70 19.70 1.50
N THR A 48 1.80 20.77 0.71
CA THR A 48 1.83 22.15 1.24
C THR A 48 0.42 22.69 1.49
N ILE A 49 -0.63 22.17 0.85
CA ILE A 49 -2.01 22.65 1.03
C ILE A 49 -2.44 22.63 2.51
N PRO A 50 -2.34 21.52 3.26
CA PRO A 50 -2.71 21.50 4.68
C PRO A 50 -1.91 22.51 5.51
N VAL A 51 -0.62 22.65 5.21
CA VAL A 51 0.31 23.56 5.90
C VAL A 51 -0.05 25.01 5.68
N ILE A 52 -0.68 25.37 4.56
CA ILE A 52 -1.17 26.73 4.28
C ILE A 52 -2.60 26.92 4.82
N ALA A 53 -3.48 25.95 4.57
CA ALA A 53 -4.89 26.02 4.92
C ALA A 53 -5.11 26.11 6.43
N GLU A 54 -4.35 25.36 7.24
CA GLU A 54 -4.53 25.30 8.68
C GLU A 54 -3.67 26.31 9.47
N ARG A 55 -2.99 27.26 8.81
CA ARG A 55 -2.18 28.28 9.51
C ARG A 55 -2.99 29.14 10.48
N LYS A 56 -4.26 29.37 10.18
CA LYS A 56 -5.14 30.26 10.95
C LYS A 56 -6.00 29.49 11.95
N THR A 57 -6.62 28.40 11.48
CA THR A 57 -7.53 27.59 12.30
C THR A 57 -7.32 26.13 11.97
N VAL A 58 -6.90 25.35 12.98
CA VAL A 58 -6.65 23.90 12.90
C VAL A 58 -7.97 23.15 12.89
N THR A 59 -8.13 22.16 12.00
CA THR A 59 -9.37 21.37 11.90
C THR A 59 -9.53 20.39 13.08
N PRO A 60 -10.77 20.07 13.53
CA PRO A 60 -10.94 19.12 14.62
C PRO A 60 -10.74 17.71 14.07
N TRP A 61 -9.87 16.92 14.70
CA TRP A 61 -9.62 15.54 14.29
C TRP A 61 -10.09 14.54 15.35
N HIS A 62 -10.68 13.44 14.89
CA HIS A 62 -11.00 12.29 15.73
C HIS A 62 -10.16 11.10 15.26
N PRO A 63 -9.17 10.65 16.06
CA PRO A 63 -8.25 9.59 15.65
C PRO A 63 -8.93 8.30 15.19
N HIS A 64 -10.08 7.98 15.79
CA HIS A 64 -10.86 6.80 15.44
C HIS A 64 -11.36 6.84 13.99
N HIS A 65 -12.01 7.94 13.59
CA HIS A 65 -12.51 8.11 12.22
C HIS A 65 -11.38 8.20 11.19
N ILE A 66 -10.21 8.69 11.58
CA ILE A 66 -9.03 8.66 10.71
C ILE A 66 -8.60 7.21 10.47
N THR A 67 -8.37 6.42 11.52
CA THR A 67 -8.01 5.00 11.35
C THR A 67 -9.04 4.21 10.54
N GLU A 68 -10.33 4.50 10.74
CA GLU A 68 -11.44 3.92 9.99
C GLU A 68 -11.37 4.26 8.49
N ARG A 69 -11.26 5.54 8.14
CA ARG A 69 -11.21 5.99 6.74
C ARG A 69 -10.01 5.45 5.98
N PHE A 70 -8.84 5.45 6.60
CA PHE A 70 -7.63 4.89 5.99
C PHE A 70 -7.76 3.37 5.82
N GLY A 71 -8.34 2.65 6.80
CA GLY A 71 -8.66 1.24 6.65
C GLY A 71 -9.61 0.95 5.49
N LEU A 72 -10.70 1.72 5.37
CA LEU A 72 -11.64 1.61 4.25
C LEU A 72 -10.97 1.94 2.91
N PHE A 73 -10.11 2.97 2.86
CA PHE A 73 -9.37 3.29 1.64
C PHE A 73 -8.37 2.19 1.27
N THR A 74 -7.66 1.58 2.24
CA THR A 74 -6.84 0.40 1.99
C THR A 74 -7.66 -0.73 1.36
N LEU A 75 -8.87 -1.00 1.86
CA LEU A 75 -9.75 -2.02 1.28
C LEU A 75 -10.14 -1.70 -0.16
N ILE A 76 -10.43 -0.43 -0.47
CA ILE A 76 -10.72 0.02 -1.84
C ILE A 76 -9.51 -0.22 -2.74
N VAL A 77 -8.31 0.21 -2.32
CA VAL A 77 -7.09 0.05 -3.12
C VAL A 77 -6.75 -1.43 -3.33
N LEU A 78 -6.88 -2.28 -2.31
CA LEU A 78 -6.67 -3.72 -2.45
C LEU A 78 -7.74 -4.36 -3.33
N GLY A 79 -9.01 -3.94 -3.22
CA GLY A 79 -10.10 -4.40 -4.09
C GLY A 79 -9.85 -4.08 -5.56
N GLU A 80 -9.43 -2.84 -5.85
CA GLU A 80 -9.06 -2.42 -7.20
C GLU A 80 -7.83 -3.19 -7.71
N SER A 81 -6.86 -3.45 -6.83
CA SER A 81 -5.67 -4.26 -7.17
C SER A 81 -6.05 -5.69 -7.56
N ILE A 82 -7.02 -6.30 -6.85
CA ILE A 82 -7.55 -7.63 -7.22
C ILE A 82 -8.22 -7.55 -8.59
N LEU A 83 -9.11 -6.57 -8.80
CA LEU A 83 -9.85 -6.42 -10.05
C LEU A 83 -8.91 -6.25 -11.25
N ALA A 84 -7.96 -5.31 -11.16
CA ALA A 84 -7.00 -5.05 -12.22
C ALA A 84 -6.09 -6.26 -12.49
N SER A 85 -5.57 -6.91 -11.44
CA SER A 85 -4.76 -8.12 -11.57
C SER A 85 -5.54 -9.27 -12.20
N SER A 86 -6.81 -9.45 -11.83
CA SER A 86 -7.69 -10.46 -12.42
C SER A 86 -7.92 -10.21 -13.91
N ASN A 87 -8.19 -8.98 -14.32
CA ASN A 87 -8.36 -8.63 -15.73
C ASN A 87 -7.10 -8.91 -16.54
N ALA A 88 -5.93 -8.48 -16.05
CA ALA A 88 -4.65 -8.75 -16.71
C ALA A 88 -4.42 -10.26 -16.89
N ILE A 89 -4.71 -11.07 -15.87
CA ILE A 89 -4.58 -12.53 -15.97
C ILE A 89 -5.58 -13.14 -16.97
N ILE A 90 -6.84 -12.68 -16.98
CA ILE A 90 -7.87 -13.14 -17.92
C ILE A 90 -7.43 -12.86 -19.35
N GLU A 91 -6.98 -11.63 -19.64
CA GLU A 91 -6.42 -11.26 -20.93
C GLU A 91 -5.21 -12.13 -21.30
N GLY A 92 -4.35 -12.44 -20.32
CA GLY A 92 -3.21 -13.35 -20.51
C GLY A 92 -3.59 -14.78 -20.89
N PHE A 93 -4.76 -15.29 -20.46
CA PHE A 93 -5.26 -16.60 -20.89
C PHE A 93 -5.72 -16.61 -22.35
N GLU A 94 -6.14 -15.47 -22.91
CA GLU A 94 -6.61 -15.37 -24.29
C GLU A 94 -5.47 -15.38 -25.33
N VAL A 95 -4.24 -15.07 -24.90
CA VAL A 95 -3.09 -14.87 -25.79
C VAL A 95 -2.37 -16.17 -26.18
N GLY A 96 -2.56 -17.31 -25.47
CA GLY A 96 -1.97 -18.59 -25.92
C GLY A 96 -1.96 -19.75 -24.93
N ASP A 97 -1.13 -20.76 -25.22
CA ASP A 97 -1.06 -22.08 -24.54
C ASP A 97 -0.36 -22.05 -23.16
N GLN A 98 -0.38 -20.90 -22.49
CA GLN A 98 0.32 -20.63 -21.23
C GLN A 98 -0.56 -20.79 -19.98
N THR A 99 -1.56 -21.66 -20.05
CA THR A 99 -2.55 -21.86 -18.97
C THR A 99 -1.91 -22.09 -17.61
N PHE A 100 -0.83 -22.89 -17.55
CA PHE A 100 -0.13 -23.18 -16.30
C PHE A 100 0.66 -21.97 -15.75
N ALA A 101 1.21 -21.13 -16.61
CA ALA A 101 1.88 -19.90 -16.17
C ALA A 101 0.87 -18.91 -15.61
N MET A 102 -0.24 -18.69 -16.30
CA MET A 102 -1.33 -17.81 -15.86
C MET A 102 -1.98 -18.29 -14.57
N LEU A 103 -2.20 -19.60 -14.41
CA LEU A 103 -2.70 -20.18 -13.15
C LEU A 103 -1.74 -19.90 -11.97
N ARG A 104 -0.42 -20.05 -12.18
CA ARG A 104 0.57 -19.73 -11.15
C ARG A 104 0.59 -18.24 -10.81
N LEU A 105 0.45 -17.36 -11.82
CA LEU A 105 0.33 -15.91 -11.59
C LEU A 105 -0.93 -15.60 -10.78
N ALA A 106 -2.07 -16.18 -11.13
CA ALA A 106 -3.35 -15.97 -10.45
C ALA A 106 -3.29 -16.36 -8.97
N ILE A 107 -2.80 -17.57 -8.67
CA ILE A 107 -2.69 -18.06 -7.29
C ILE A 107 -1.72 -17.19 -6.49
N SER A 108 -0.57 -16.85 -7.07
CA SER A 108 0.46 -16.05 -6.38
C SER A 108 -0.01 -14.61 -6.17
N GLY A 109 -0.60 -13.98 -7.17
CA GLY A 109 -1.12 -12.61 -7.09
C GLY A 109 -2.24 -12.49 -6.05
N PHE A 110 -3.19 -13.42 -6.08
CA PHE A 110 -4.24 -13.48 -5.05
C PHE A 110 -3.66 -13.68 -3.65
N ALA A 111 -2.72 -14.62 -3.49
CA ALA A 111 -2.05 -14.87 -2.20
C ALA A 111 -1.29 -13.63 -1.69
N ILE A 112 -0.62 -12.88 -2.58
CA ILE A 112 0.07 -11.64 -2.23
C ILE A 112 -0.93 -10.59 -1.74
N VAL A 113 -2.01 -10.33 -2.49
CA VAL A 113 -2.99 -9.31 -2.10
C VAL A 113 -3.72 -9.70 -0.80
N ALA A 114 -4.08 -10.98 -0.64
CA ALA A 114 -4.65 -11.49 0.60
C ALA A 114 -3.68 -11.35 1.78
N ALA A 115 -2.39 -11.62 1.56
CA ALA A 115 -1.37 -11.43 2.60
C ALA A 115 -1.16 -9.96 2.95
N MET A 116 -1.20 -9.04 1.97
CA MET A 116 -1.15 -7.60 2.21
C MET A 116 -2.33 -7.12 3.06
N TRP A 117 -3.54 -7.60 2.75
CA TRP A 117 -4.73 -7.36 3.58
C TRP A 117 -4.49 -7.85 5.01
N TRP A 118 -3.99 -9.08 5.17
CA TRP A 118 -3.74 -9.67 6.49
C TRP A 118 -2.71 -8.88 7.29
N LEU A 119 -1.58 -8.51 6.68
CA LEU A 119 -0.54 -7.71 7.33
C LEU A 119 -1.06 -6.35 7.80
N TYR A 120 -1.88 -5.69 6.98
CA TYR A 120 -2.44 -4.39 7.32
C TYR A 120 -3.42 -4.46 8.50
N PHE A 121 -4.25 -5.50 8.58
CA PHE A 121 -5.26 -5.66 9.62
C PHE A 121 -4.83 -6.53 10.82
N ALA A 122 -3.61 -7.08 10.82
CA ALA A 122 -3.13 -7.99 11.87
C ALA A 122 -3.12 -7.41 13.29
N TYR A 123 -2.94 -6.09 13.44
CA TYR A 123 -2.89 -5.42 14.74
C TYR A 123 -3.98 -4.34 14.85
N PRO A 124 -4.82 -4.36 15.92
CA PRO A 124 -5.81 -3.32 16.14
C PRO A 124 -5.15 -1.94 16.27
N GLN A 125 -5.56 -0.99 15.43
CA GLN A 125 -5.00 0.36 15.42
C GLN A 125 -5.53 1.26 16.57
N ARG A 126 -6.27 0.68 17.54
CA ARG A 126 -6.96 1.42 18.60
C ARG A 126 -5.94 2.05 19.56
N GLY A 127 -6.06 3.36 19.82
CA GLY A 127 -5.37 4.04 20.90
C GLY A 127 -3.91 4.47 20.67
N HIS A 128 -3.38 4.33 19.45
CA HIS A 128 -1.98 4.67 19.12
C HIS A 128 -1.76 6.14 18.78
N LEU A 129 -2.78 6.89 18.40
CA LEU A 129 -2.65 8.27 17.95
C LEU A 129 -2.79 9.26 19.13
N ARG A 130 -1.91 9.12 20.13
CA ARG A 130 -1.91 9.95 21.36
C ARG A 130 -1.14 11.26 21.23
N SER A 131 -0.36 11.43 20.15
CA SER A 131 0.42 12.64 19.90
C SER A 131 0.36 13.06 18.44
N PHE A 132 0.52 14.36 18.20
CA PHE A 132 0.56 14.93 16.85
C PHE A 132 1.65 14.30 15.99
N ARG A 133 2.86 14.09 16.54
CA ARG A 133 3.98 13.47 15.80
C ARG A 133 3.69 12.02 15.38
N LEU A 134 3.08 11.24 16.27
CA LEU A 134 2.76 9.85 15.98
C LEU A 134 1.62 9.75 14.94
N THR A 135 0.67 10.67 15.02
CA THR A 135 -0.42 10.81 14.04
C THR A 135 0.11 11.20 12.68
N PHE A 136 0.97 12.22 12.61
CA PHE A 136 1.62 12.63 11.37
C PHE A 136 2.43 11.48 10.77
N ARG A 137 3.27 10.82 11.55
CA ARG A 137 4.07 9.69 11.07
C ARG A 137 3.20 8.55 10.52
N TRP A 138 2.13 8.20 11.25
CA TRP A 138 1.18 7.17 10.84
C TRP A 138 0.44 7.56 9.55
N SER A 139 -0.10 8.77 9.46
CA SER A 139 -0.82 9.26 8.27
C SER A 139 0.09 9.34 7.05
N TYR A 140 1.33 9.78 7.21
CA TYR A 140 2.27 9.89 6.09
C TYR A 140 2.82 8.53 5.64
N SER A 141 2.96 7.55 6.54
CA SER A 141 3.28 6.18 6.14
C SER A 141 2.23 5.57 5.21
N HIS A 142 0.96 5.97 5.32
CA HIS A 142 -0.10 5.43 4.46
C HIS A 142 0.02 5.85 3.00
N TYR A 143 0.67 6.97 2.67
CA TYR A 143 1.02 7.27 1.27
C TYR A 143 1.84 6.14 0.65
N PHE A 144 2.82 5.62 1.39
CA PHE A 144 3.62 4.49 0.93
C PHE A 144 2.81 3.19 0.89
N ILE A 145 1.91 2.95 1.84
CA ILE A 145 1.01 1.78 1.82
C ILE A 145 0.14 1.79 0.58
N PHE A 146 -0.52 2.91 0.27
CA PHE A 146 -1.42 3.03 -0.88
C PHE A 146 -0.65 2.96 -2.21
N ALA A 147 0.45 3.71 -2.33
CA ALA A 147 1.24 3.73 -3.55
C ALA A 147 1.87 2.36 -3.84
N SER A 148 2.40 1.68 -2.81
CA SER A 148 2.95 0.34 -2.98
C SER A 148 1.86 -0.69 -3.27
N ALA A 149 0.68 -0.60 -2.66
CA ALA A 149 -0.40 -1.52 -2.95
C ALA A 149 -0.87 -1.42 -4.41
N ALA A 150 -1.06 -0.19 -4.91
CA ALA A 150 -1.37 0.04 -6.32
C ALA A 150 -0.23 -0.44 -7.25
N ALA A 151 1.03 -0.20 -6.87
CA ALA A 151 2.18 -0.63 -7.66
C ALA A 151 2.36 -2.16 -7.68
N VAL A 152 1.96 -2.90 -6.63
CA VAL A 152 1.92 -4.37 -6.66
C VAL A 152 0.96 -4.85 -7.75
N SER A 153 -0.20 -4.22 -7.91
CA SER A 153 -1.14 -4.56 -9.00
C SER A 153 -0.50 -4.37 -10.37
N ALA A 154 0.13 -3.22 -10.61
CA ALA A 154 0.87 -2.98 -11.86
C ALA A 154 2.03 -3.99 -12.05
N GLY A 155 2.69 -4.40 -10.96
CA GLY A 155 3.72 -5.44 -11.00
C GLY A 155 3.19 -6.82 -11.42
N ILE A 156 1.93 -7.15 -11.09
CA ILE A 156 1.28 -8.37 -11.57
C ILE A 156 0.99 -8.27 -13.07
N GLU A 157 0.50 -7.12 -13.54
CA GLU A 157 0.30 -6.86 -14.98
C GLU A 157 1.61 -6.98 -15.77
N VAL A 158 2.70 -6.38 -15.28
CA VAL A 158 4.03 -6.55 -15.88
C VAL A 158 4.47 -8.03 -15.90
N ALA A 159 4.11 -8.82 -14.88
CA ALA A 159 4.43 -10.25 -14.85
C ALA A 159 3.59 -11.05 -15.87
N VAL A 160 2.35 -10.64 -16.14
CA VAL A 160 1.54 -11.19 -17.24
C VAL A 160 2.21 -10.86 -18.57
N ASP A 161 2.51 -9.58 -18.84
CA ASP A 161 3.14 -9.14 -20.08
C ASP A 161 4.49 -9.81 -20.34
N TYR A 162 5.26 -10.07 -19.29
CA TYR A 162 6.51 -10.81 -19.38
C TYR A 162 6.30 -12.25 -19.82
N ASN A 163 5.28 -12.92 -19.28
CA ASN A 163 4.99 -14.30 -19.64
C ASN A 163 4.36 -14.40 -21.04
N THR A 164 3.51 -13.44 -21.44
CA THR A 164 2.89 -13.40 -22.78
C THR A 164 3.80 -12.82 -23.87
N GLU A 165 5.06 -12.54 -23.56
CA GLU A 165 6.06 -11.97 -24.49
C GLU A 165 5.67 -10.57 -25.04
N HIS A 166 4.82 -9.83 -24.33
CA HIS A 166 4.36 -8.49 -24.68
C HIS A 166 5.23 -7.36 -24.12
N THR A 167 6.35 -7.68 -23.47
CA THR A 167 7.27 -6.68 -22.92
C THR A 167 8.72 -6.96 -23.30
N SER A 168 9.49 -5.89 -23.53
CA SER A 168 10.93 -5.96 -23.75
C SER A 168 11.75 -5.91 -22.45
N LEU A 169 11.09 -6.03 -21.30
CA LEU A 169 11.75 -6.00 -19.99
C LEU A 169 12.54 -7.29 -19.74
N SER A 170 13.74 -7.15 -19.18
CA SER A 170 14.47 -8.29 -18.64
C SER A 170 13.72 -8.91 -17.45
N ALA A 171 13.89 -10.22 -17.22
CA ALA A 171 13.30 -10.94 -16.09
C ALA A 171 13.45 -10.21 -14.74
N ALA A 172 14.64 -9.68 -14.44
CA ALA A 172 14.90 -8.95 -13.20
C ALA A 172 14.10 -7.64 -13.08
N LYS A 173 13.88 -6.92 -14.19
CA LYS A 173 13.06 -5.70 -14.19
C LYS A 173 11.58 -6.02 -14.02
N ALA A 174 11.09 -7.07 -14.68
CA ALA A 174 9.72 -7.55 -14.50
C ALA A 174 9.47 -8.01 -13.05
N ALA A 175 10.41 -8.77 -12.47
CA ALA A 175 10.35 -9.17 -11.06
C ALA A 175 10.41 -7.96 -10.10
N ALA A 176 11.28 -6.99 -10.38
CA ALA A 176 11.41 -5.79 -9.56
C ALA A 176 10.12 -4.94 -9.53
N ALA A 177 9.35 -4.92 -10.62
CA ALA A 177 8.06 -4.21 -10.70
C ALA A 177 7.07 -4.68 -9.63
N LEU A 178 7.19 -5.92 -9.15
CA LEU A 178 6.39 -6.46 -8.05
C LEU A 178 7.14 -6.46 -6.70
N CYS A 179 8.38 -6.97 -6.68
CA CYS A 179 9.09 -7.20 -5.42
C CYS A 179 9.46 -5.91 -4.71
N VAL A 180 9.79 -4.84 -5.44
CA VAL A 180 10.11 -3.53 -4.85
C VAL A 180 8.90 -2.92 -4.14
N PRO A 181 7.73 -2.74 -4.78
CA PRO A 181 6.57 -2.21 -4.07
C PRO A 181 6.12 -3.15 -2.95
N MET A 182 6.21 -4.48 -3.11
CA MET A 182 5.88 -5.39 -2.01
C MET A 182 6.78 -5.19 -0.79
N ALA A 183 8.10 -5.03 -0.96
CA ALA A 183 9.01 -4.73 0.14
C ALA A 183 8.72 -3.37 0.78
N ILE A 184 8.37 -2.35 -0.01
CA ILE A 184 7.93 -1.04 0.48
C ILE A 184 6.66 -1.19 1.33
N PHE A 185 5.67 -1.94 0.87
CA PHE A 185 4.43 -2.20 1.60
C PHE A 185 4.72 -2.84 2.96
N ILE A 186 5.53 -3.90 2.98
CA ILE A 186 5.90 -4.62 4.21
C ILE A 186 6.56 -3.65 5.20
N MET A 187 7.50 -2.81 4.74
CA MET A 187 8.18 -1.84 5.62
C MET A 187 7.26 -0.70 6.07
N ALA A 188 6.37 -0.23 5.19
CA ALA A 188 5.42 0.84 5.46
C ALA A 188 4.34 0.43 6.48
N VAL A 189 3.95 -0.85 6.50
CA VAL A 189 3.09 -1.42 7.55
C VAL A 189 3.91 -1.74 8.80
N TRP A 190 5.12 -2.32 8.63
CA TRP A 190 5.95 -2.73 9.76
C TRP A 190 6.28 -1.58 10.69
N PHE A 191 6.81 -0.49 10.14
CA PHE A 191 7.39 0.58 10.95
C PHE A 191 6.39 1.29 11.89
N PRO A 192 5.21 1.73 11.43
CA PRO A 192 4.22 2.39 12.29
C PRO A 192 3.24 1.44 12.99
N MET A 193 2.97 0.24 12.46
CA MET A 193 1.86 -0.61 12.93
C MET A 193 2.33 -1.89 13.63
N ILE A 194 3.14 -2.71 12.97
CA ILE A 194 3.58 -4.00 13.53
C ILE A 194 4.66 -3.78 14.60
N ARG A 195 5.67 -2.96 14.31
CA ARG A 195 6.86 -2.80 15.15
C ARG A 195 6.56 -2.44 16.62
N PRO A 196 5.65 -1.50 16.92
CA PRO A 196 5.32 -1.15 18.29
C PRO A 196 4.54 -2.23 19.06
N ASN A 197 3.89 -3.16 18.36
CA ASN A 197 2.92 -4.10 18.93
C ASN A 197 3.37 -5.57 18.88
N ALA A 198 4.39 -5.87 18.07
CA ALA A 198 4.84 -7.23 17.82
C ALA A 198 6.00 -7.65 18.74
N ASP A 199 6.09 -8.96 18.97
CA ASP A 199 7.23 -9.53 19.70
C ASP A 199 8.55 -9.45 18.91
N ARG A 200 9.65 -9.85 19.54
CA ARG A 200 10.99 -9.81 18.92
C ARG A 200 11.10 -10.66 17.66
N ILE A 201 10.40 -11.79 17.57
CA ILE A 201 10.50 -12.71 16.44
C ILE A 201 9.85 -12.07 15.21
N VAL A 202 8.61 -11.61 15.35
CA VAL A 202 7.89 -10.90 14.27
C VAL A 202 8.64 -9.63 13.87
N ASN A 203 9.21 -8.91 14.83
CA ASN A 203 10.00 -7.69 14.56
C ASN A 203 11.29 -7.92 13.78
N ILE A 204 11.88 -9.11 13.86
CA ILE A 204 13.05 -9.49 13.05
C ILE A 204 12.59 -10.07 11.71
N ALA A 205 11.59 -10.95 11.73
CA ALA A 205 11.12 -11.64 10.54
C ALA A 205 10.52 -10.70 9.51
N THR A 206 9.76 -9.68 9.91
CA THR A 206 9.09 -8.75 8.98
C THR A 206 10.08 -8.01 8.06
N PRO A 207 11.08 -7.27 8.58
CA PRO A 207 12.08 -6.63 7.72
C PRO A 207 12.98 -7.64 6.99
N ALA A 208 13.23 -8.82 7.58
CA ALA A 208 13.96 -9.88 6.89
C ALA A 208 13.20 -10.38 5.64
N VAL A 209 11.89 -10.58 5.75
CA VAL A 209 11.02 -10.97 4.62
C VAL A 209 10.96 -9.87 3.55
N ALA A 210 10.95 -8.58 3.94
CA ALA A 210 11.09 -7.49 2.98
C ALA A 210 12.44 -7.55 2.23
N GLY A 211 13.54 -7.81 2.93
CA GLY A 211 14.86 -8.00 2.32
C GLY A 211 14.92 -9.22 1.39
N LEU A 212 14.40 -10.37 1.84
CA LEU A 212 14.35 -11.60 1.04
C LEU A 212 13.48 -11.43 -0.21
N THR A 213 12.39 -10.66 -0.11
CA THR A 213 11.56 -10.27 -1.25
C THR A 213 12.35 -9.47 -2.29
N LEU A 214 13.19 -8.52 -1.86
CA LEU A 214 14.04 -7.78 -2.80
C LEU A 214 15.11 -8.67 -3.44
N LEU A 215 15.67 -9.60 -2.67
CA LEU A 215 16.65 -10.55 -3.18
C LEU A 215 16.04 -11.57 -4.15
N SER A 216 14.74 -11.88 -4.03
CA SER A 216 14.07 -12.82 -4.93
C SER A 216 13.99 -12.31 -6.38
N VAL A 217 14.22 -11.02 -6.62
CA VAL A 217 14.30 -10.42 -7.97
C VAL A 217 15.31 -11.12 -8.88
N PHE A 218 16.39 -11.63 -8.29
CA PHE A 218 17.47 -12.31 -9.03
C PHE A 218 17.25 -13.82 -9.18
N LEU A 219 16.16 -14.36 -8.62
CA LEU A 219 15.87 -15.78 -8.61
C LEU A 219 14.79 -16.12 -9.65
N PRO A 220 14.82 -17.34 -10.22
CA PRO A 220 13.70 -17.83 -11.01
C PRO A 220 12.46 -17.95 -10.12
N TYR A 221 11.27 -17.80 -10.72
CA TYR A 221 10.00 -17.87 -9.98
C TYR A 221 9.88 -16.85 -8.83
N SER A 222 10.44 -15.65 -9.03
CA SER A 222 10.49 -14.56 -8.05
C SER A 222 9.14 -14.22 -7.44
N LEU A 223 8.07 -14.17 -8.25
CA LEU A 223 6.70 -13.91 -7.82
C LEU A 223 6.16 -15.02 -6.90
N GLN A 224 6.39 -16.29 -7.25
CA GLN A 224 5.96 -17.42 -6.41
C GLN A 224 6.72 -17.42 -5.07
N LEU A 225 8.03 -17.14 -5.11
CA LEU A 225 8.84 -17.03 -3.90
C LEU A 225 8.37 -15.86 -3.03
N ALA A 226 8.09 -14.70 -3.62
CA ALA A 226 7.50 -13.54 -2.96
C ALA A 226 6.17 -13.89 -2.28
N ALA A 227 5.26 -14.58 -2.98
CA ALA A 227 3.99 -15.04 -2.41
C ALA A 227 4.20 -15.99 -1.22
N LEU A 228 5.11 -16.96 -1.34
CA LEU A 228 5.44 -17.90 -0.25
C LEU A 228 6.03 -17.19 0.97
N LEU A 229 6.91 -16.21 0.77
CA LEU A 229 7.48 -15.40 1.83
C LEU A 229 6.40 -14.59 2.58
N MET A 230 5.46 -13.99 1.84
CA MET A 230 4.33 -13.26 2.40
C MET A 230 3.39 -14.17 3.19
N VAL A 231 3.03 -15.34 2.63
CA VAL A 231 2.21 -16.34 3.33
C VAL A 231 2.89 -16.82 4.60
N GLY A 232 4.19 -17.13 4.54
CA GLY A 232 4.97 -17.53 5.71
C GLY A 232 5.00 -16.46 6.80
N LEU A 233 5.13 -15.18 6.42
CA LEU A 233 5.07 -14.05 7.35
C LEU A 233 3.67 -13.92 7.98
N VAL A 234 2.61 -14.08 7.20
CA VAL A 234 1.23 -14.05 7.68
C VAL A 234 0.96 -15.19 8.67
N VAL A 235 1.40 -16.42 8.36
CA VAL A 235 1.29 -17.57 9.26
C VAL A 235 2.04 -17.29 10.56
N LEU A 236 3.29 -16.80 10.47
CA LEU A 236 4.08 -16.44 11.64
C LEU A 236 3.35 -15.42 12.51
N ILE A 237 2.89 -14.31 11.93
CA ILE A 237 2.17 -13.26 12.68
C ILE A 237 0.93 -13.85 13.32
N THR A 238 0.12 -14.62 12.58
CA THR A 238 -1.13 -15.21 13.06
C THR A 238 -0.91 -16.17 14.22
N VAL A 239 0.12 -17.02 14.16
CA VAL A 239 0.45 -17.94 15.26
C VAL A 239 0.91 -17.17 16.51
N ARG A 240 1.68 -16.09 16.30
CA ARG A 240 2.25 -15.30 17.40
C ARG A 240 1.24 -14.32 18.01
N THR A 241 0.24 -13.86 17.26
CA THR A 241 -0.85 -13.01 17.76
C THR A 241 -2.04 -13.82 18.25
N GLY A 242 -2.35 -14.96 17.61
CA GLY A 242 -3.44 -15.87 17.97
C GLY A 242 -3.26 -16.53 19.33
N GLY A 243 -2.02 -16.77 19.78
CA GLY A 243 -1.74 -17.19 21.16
C GLY A 243 -2.11 -16.15 22.24
N ALA A 244 -2.45 -14.91 21.85
CA ALA A 244 -2.91 -13.84 22.75
C ALA A 244 -4.43 -13.64 22.75
N LEU A 245 -5.18 -14.26 21.83
CA LEU A 245 -6.66 -14.20 21.79
C LEU A 245 -7.33 -15.16 22.78
N ASP A 246 -6.58 -16.13 23.34
CA ASP A 246 -7.06 -17.06 24.36
C ASP A 246 -6.99 -16.51 25.81
N LEU A 247 -6.59 -15.24 26.00
CA LEU A 247 -6.49 -14.60 27.33
C LEU A 247 -7.52 -13.50 27.58
N VAL A 248 -8.65 -13.50 26.87
CA VAL A 248 -9.84 -12.78 27.32
C VAL A 248 -10.56 -13.70 28.31
N PRO A 249 -10.63 -13.38 29.62
CA PRO A 249 -11.52 -14.10 30.51
C PRO A 249 -12.92 -13.93 29.93
N ARG A 250 -13.63 -15.05 29.71
CA ARG A 250 -15.09 -15.01 29.61
C ARG A 250 -15.59 -14.40 30.90
N HIS A 251 -15.86 -13.10 30.89
CA HIS A 251 -16.70 -12.51 31.90
C HIS A 251 -18.11 -13.00 31.59
N ASP A 252 -18.52 -14.01 32.34
CA ASP A 252 -19.93 -14.24 32.62
C ASP A 252 -20.52 -12.91 33.11
N GLN A 253 -21.53 -12.40 32.39
CA GLN A 253 -22.79 -11.76 32.82
C GLN A 253 -23.41 -11.01 31.64
#